data_AF-A0A2V5MN31-F1
#
_entry.id   AF-A0A2V5MN31-F1
#
_cell.length_a   1.000
_cell.length_b   1.000
_cell.length_c   1.000
_cell.angle_alpha   90.00
_cell.angle_beta   90.00
_cell.angle_gamma   90.00
#
_symmetry.space_group_name_H-M   'P 1'
#
loop_
_entity.id
_entity.type
_entity.pdbx_description
1 polymer ?
#
loop_
_entity_poly.entity_id
_entity_poly.type
_entity_poly.pdbx_seq_one_letter_code
_entity_poly.pdbx_strand_id
1 'polypeptide(L)'
;LVGLISRNGILIVQFANELQRRGRAKLAAIAEAARTRLRPVLMTSIATIAGHFPLTLVTGPGAAARNSIGLVLVGGMSIGTIFTLFIVPSLYMLIAKEHHEKSLAETAEEPAAEDADLIPEYAPALGPDGNGWKQG
;
A
#
# COMPACT_ATOMS: atom_id res chain seq x y z
N LEU A 1 -5.96 18.93 -8.24
CA LEU A 1 -4.67 18.48 -7.65
C LEU A 1 -4.73 18.44 -6.12
N VAL A 2 -4.93 19.57 -5.44
CA VAL A 2 -5.01 19.66 -3.96
C VAL A 2 -5.90 18.59 -3.33
N GLY A 3 -7.15 18.42 -3.78
CA GLY A 3 -8.06 17.43 -3.17
C GLY A 3 -7.59 15.97 -3.28
N LEU A 4 -6.88 15.61 -4.36
CA LEU A 4 -6.37 14.26 -4.58
C LEU A 4 -5.18 13.97 -3.66
N ILE A 5 -4.28 14.94 -3.54
CA ILE A 5 -3.14 14.92 -2.62
C ILE A 5 -3.64 14.85 -1.17
N SER A 6 -4.58 15.70 -0.78
CA SER A 6 -5.13 15.72 0.58
C SER A 6 -5.81 14.41 0.95
N ARG A 7 -6.62 13.83 0.04
CA ARG A 7 -7.28 12.53 0.28
C ARG A 7 -6.27 11.38 0.41
N ASN A 8 -5.21 11.39 -0.37
CA ASN A 8 -4.17 10.37 -0.27
C ASN A 8 -3.36 10.54 1.02
N GLY A 9 -3.03 11.78 1.42
CA GLY A 9 -2.31 12.07 2.65
C GLY A 9 -3.08 11.70 3.91
N ILE A 10 -4.37 12.06 4.01
CA ILE A 10 -5.20 11.72 5.17
C ILE A 10 -5.34 10.21 5.35
N LEU A 11 -5.44 9.44 4.26
CA LEU A 11 -5.55 7.98 4.33
C LEU A 11 -4.27 7.33 4.84
N ILE A 12 -3.09 7.84 4.48
CA ILE A 12 -1.81 7.31 5.00
C ILE A 12 -1.75 7.51 6.51
N VAL A 13 -2.08 8.71 7.00
CA VAL A 13 -2.06 9.02 8.43
C VAL A 13 -3.10 8.21 9.20
N GLN A 14 -4.32 8.09 8.68
CA GLN A 14 -5.37 7.28 9.31
C GLN A 14 -4.98 5.80 9.40
N PHE A 15 -4.44 5.21 8.33
CA PHE A 15 -3.98 3.83 8.36
C PHE A 15 -2.82 3.64 9.34
N ALA A 16 -1.84 4.54 9.33
CA ALA A 16 -0.71 4.46 10.25
C ALA A 16 -1.17 4.53 11.72
N ASN A 17 -2.12 5.43 12.03
CA ASN A 17 -2.70 5.53 13.37
C ASN A 17 -3.48 4.27 13.75
N GLU A 18 -4.25 3.70 12.83
CA GLU A 18 -4.96 2.43 13.04
C GLU A 18 -4.00 1.26 13.30
N LEU A 19 -2.90 1.17 12.53
CA LEU A 19 -1.84 0.18 12.74
C LEU A 19 -1.12 0.37 14.08
N GLN A 20 -0.84 1.61 14.50
CA GLN A 20 -0.30 1.90 15.83
C GLN A 20 -1.25 1.49 16.96
N ARG A 21 -2.55 1.74 16.81
CA ARG A 21 -3.57 1.32 17.80
C ARG A 21 -3.65 -0.20 17.95
N ARG A 22 -3.25 -0.95 16.94
CA ARG A 22 -3.13 -2.42 16.96
C ARG A 22 -1.78 -2.90 17.53
N GLY A 23 -0.98 -2.01 18.12
CA GLY A 23 0.29 -2.33 18.77
C GLY A 23 1.51 -2.30 17.85
N ARG A 24 1.38 -1.98 16.55
CA ARG A 24 2.55 -1.89 15.67
C ARG A 24 3.43 -0.68 16.01
N ALA A 25 4.75 -0.87 15.94
CA ALA A 25 5.70 0.21 16.09
C ALA A 25 5.43 1.32 15.05
N LYS A 26 5.66 2.58 15.45
CA LYS A 26 5.39 3.78 14.64
C LYS A 26 5.97 3.71 13.22
N LEU A 27 7.22 3.28 13.10
CA LEU A 27 7.93 3.15 11.84
C LEU A 27 7.30 2.05 10.96
N ALA A 28 7.03 0.87 11.53
CA ALA A 28 6.39 -0.22 10.82
C ALA A 28 4.98 0.17 10.33
N ALA A 29 4.20 0.83 11.18
CA ALA A 29 2.85 1.29 10.87
C ALA A 29 2.82 2.29 9.70
N ILE A 30 3.70 3.31 9.71
CA ILE A 30 3.73 4.29 8.63
C ILE A 30 4.28 3.71 7.33
N ALA A 31 5.25 2.80 7.39
CA ALA A 31 5.80 2.11 6.22
C ALA A 31 4.74 1.22 5.53
N GLU A 32 3.97 0.49 6.32
CA GLU A 32 2.88 -0.37 5.82
C GLU A 32 1.72 0.45 5.24
N ALA A 33 1.33 1.54 5.92
CA ALA A 33 0.33 2.47 5.43
C ALA A 33 0.76 3.15 4.12
N ALA A 34 2.01 3.61 4.04
CA ALA A 34 2.57 4.22 2.84
C ALA A 34 2.63 3.22 1.67
N ARG A 35 3.07 1.98 1.89
CA ARG A 35 3.12 0.92 0.86
C ARG A 35 1.75 0.61 0.25
N THR A 36 0.72 0.51 1.09
CA THR A 36 -0.65 0.20 0.65
C THR A 36 -1.23 1.30 -0.24
N ARG A 37 -0.81 2.55 -0.03
CA ARG A 37 -1.27 3.71 -0.80
C ARG A 37 -0.36 4.08 -1.97
N LEU A 38 0.91 3.68 -1.94
CA LEU A 38 1.88 3.92 -3.00
C LEU A 38 1.38 3.41 -4.36
N ARG A 39 0.82 2.20 -4.41
CA ARG A 39 0.27 1.60 -5.64
C ARG A 39 -0.85 2.48 -6.25
N PRO A 40 -1.93 2.83 -5.51
CA PRO A 40 -2.96 3.76 -6.00
C PRO A 40 -2.45 5.15 -6.39
N VAL A 41 -1.54 5.75 -5.60
CA VAL A 41 -0.99 7.09 -5.86
C VAL A 41 -0.21 7.08 -7.17
N LEU A 42 0.67 6.09 -7.36
CA LEU A 42 1.44 5.96 -8.59
C LEU A 42 0.54 5.63 -9.79
N MET A 43 -0.45 4.73 -9.64
CA MET A 43 -1.39 4.40 -10.72
C MET A 43 -2.10 5.65 -11.25
N THR A 44 -2.66 6.46 -10.36
CA THR A 44 -3.39 7.68 -10.77
C THR A 44 -2.44 8.73 -11.35
N SER A 45 -1.25 8.90 -10.78
CA SER A 45 -0.22 9.80 -11.29
C SER A 45 0.20 9.44 -12.71
N ILE A 46 0.55 8.18 -12.93
CA ILE A 46 1.02 7.66 -14.22
C ILE A 46 -0.09 7.75 -15.25
N ALA A 47 -1.32 7.35 -14.92
CA ALA A 47 -2.46 7.45 -15.83
C ALA A 47 -2.73 8.91 -16.25
N THR A 48 -2.66 9.85 -15.31
CA THR A 48 -2.87 11.28 -15.60
C THR A 48 -1.78 11.84 -16.49
N ILE A 49 -0.52 11.52 -16.20
CA ILE A 49 0.63 11.95 -17.00
C ILE A 49 0.54 11.34 -18.40
N ALA A 50 0.33 10.03 -18.51
CA ALA A 50 0.21 9.34 -19.80
C ALA A 50 -0.97 9.84 -20.65
N GLY A 51 -2.08 10.24 -20.03
CA GLY A 51 -3.24 10.79 -20.74
C GLY A 51 -3.02 12.23 -21.23
N HIS A 52 -2.28 13.05 -20.49
CA HIS A 52 -2.08 14.47 -20.84
C HIS A 52 -0.82 14.70 -21.67
N PHE A 53 0.20 13.86 -21.54
CA PHE A 53 1.45 13.96 -22.27
C PHE A 53 1.29 13.99 -23.81
N PRO A 54 0.46 13.13 -24.46
CA PRO A 54 0.26 13.22 -25.90
C PRO A 54 -0.62 14.41 -26.31
N LEU A 55 -1.49 14.90 -25.42
CA LEU A 55 -2.41 16.01 -25.71
C LEU A 55 -1.72 17.39 -25.75
N THR A 56 -0.55 17.53 -25.13
CA THR A 56 0.23 18.79 -25.15
C THR A 56 1.11 18.95 -26.38
N LEU A 57 1.32 17.88 -27.16
CA LEU A 57 2.19 17.88 -28.35
C LEU A 57 1.47 18.29 -29.65
N VAL A 58 0.16 18.52 -29.61
CA VAL A 58 -0.62 18.91 -30.80
C VAL A 58 -0.55 20.42 -31.03
N THR A 59 -0.10 20.80 -32.23
CA THR A 59 -0.17 22.16 -32.76
C THR A 59 -1.49 22.40 -33.49
N GLY A 60 -2.25 23.42 -33.08
CA GLY A 60 -3.54 23.78 -33.68
C GLY A 60 -4.28 24.89 -32.89
N PRO A 61 -5.48 25.29 -33.32
CA PRO A 61 -6.31 26.26 -32.58
C PRO A 61 -6.58 25.79 -31.15
N GLY A 62 -6.28 26.62 -30.16
CA GLY A 62 -6.42 26.27 -28.73
C GLY A 62 -5.27 25.44 -28.15
N ALA A 63 -4.19 25.19 -28.90
CA ALA A 63 -3.00 24.48 -28.41
C ALA A 63 -2.34 25.19 -27.22
N ALA A 64 -2.27 26.52 -27.21
CA ALA A 64 -1.71 27.28 -26.09
C ALA A 64 -2.45 27.00 -24.77
N ALA A 65 -3.79 26.92 -24.82
CA ALA A 65 -4.61 26.62 -23.65
C ALA A 65 -4.43 25.17 -23.17
N ARG A 66 -4.42 24.20 -24.10
CA ARG A 66 -4.21 22.77 -23.79
C ARG A 66 -2.81 22.48 -23.24
N ASN A 67 -1.79 23.11 -23.81
CA ASN A 67 -0.42 22.94 -23.34
C ASN A 67 -0.22 23.53 -21.93
N SER A 68 -0.78 24.72 -21.68
CA SER A 68 -0.71 25.35 -20.36
C SER A 68 -1.36 24.49 -19.26
N ILE A 69 -2.60 24.02 -19.47
CA ILE A 69 -3.28 23.18 -18.49
C ILE A 69 -2.62 21.81 -18.33
N GLY A 70 -2.14 21.23 -19.44
CA GLY A 70 -1.42 19.95 -19.43
C GLY A 70 -0.10 20.03 -18.65
N LEU A 71 0.69 21.09 -18.85
CA LEU A 71 1.94 21.30 -18.12
C LEU A 71 1.70 21.47 -16.61
N VAL A 72 0.69 22.25 -16.22
CA VAL A 72 0.32 22.45 -14.81
C VAL A 72 -0.12 21.13 -14.16
N LEU A 73 -0.90 20.31 -14.88
CA LEU A 73 -1.33 19.00 -14.40
C LEU A 73 -0.13 18.05 -14.24
N VAL A 74 0.70 17.90 -15.27
CA VAL A 74 1.85 16.99 -15.25
C VAL A 74 2.86 17.41 -14.17
N GLY A 75 3.21 18.70 -14.12
CA GLY A 75 4.14 19.24 -13.14
C GLY A 75 3.59 19.13 -11.72
N GLY A 76 2.34 19.56 -11.51
CA GLY A 76 1.70 19.54 -10.20
C GLY A 76 1.44 18.13 -9.67
N MET A 77 1.12 17.17 -10.54
CA MET A 77 0.97 15.76 -10.16
C MET A 77 2.32 15.14 -9.82
N SER A 78 3.37 15.40 -10.61
CA SER A 78 4.71 14.87 -10.37
C SER A 78 5.28 15.35 -9.03
N ILE A 79 5.24 16.67 -8.79
CA ILE A 79 5.72 17.27 -7.54
C ILE A 79 4.83 16.86 -6.37
N GLY A 80 3.51 16.91 -6.54
CA GLY A 80 2.55 16.55 -5.49
C GLY A 80 2.65 15.10 -5.05
N THR A 81 2.94 14.18 -5.98
CA THR A 81 3.13 12.76 -5.67
C THR A 81 4.40 12.52 -4.87
N ILE A 82 5.53 13.12 -5.27
CA ILE A 82 6.78 13.05 -4.49
C ILE A 82 6.55 13.66 -3.10
N PHE A 83 5.96 14.84 -3.04
CA PHE A 83 5.66 15.51 -1.78
C PHE A 83 4.80 14.62 -0.87
N THR A 84 3.72 14.03 -1.38
CA THR A 84 2.85 13.14 -0.59
C THR A 84 3.58 11.90 -0.09
N LEU A 85 4.40 11.27 -0.93
CA LEU A 85 5.08 10.02 -0.59
C LEU A 85 6.23 10.21 0.40
N PHE A 86 6.90 11.36 0.39
CA PHE A 86 8.04 11.62 1.26
C PHE A 86 7.70 12.50 2.47
N ILE A 87 6.93 13.57 2.27
CA ILE A 87 6.63 14.52 3.34
C ILE A 87 5.62 13.91 4.31
N VAL A 88 4.57 13.23 3.85
CA VAL A 88 3.55 12.68 4.77
C VAL A 88 4.15 11.66 5.75
N PRO A 89 4.95 10.66 5.31
CA PRO A 89 5.60 9.75 6.25
C PRO A 89 6.59 10.45 7.18
N SER A 90 7.38 11.39 6.66
CA SER A 90 8.36 12.15 7.45
C SER A 90 7.68 13.01 8.52
N LEU A 91 6.60 13.71 8.15
CA LEU A 91 5.83 14.55 9.06
C LEU A 91 5.11 13.71 10.12
N TYR A 92 4.59 12.53 9.73
CA TYR A 92 4.06 11.57 10.69
C TYR A 92 5.14 11.07 11.66
N MET A 93 6.35 10.81 11.18
CA MET A 93 7.48 10.43 12.04
C MET A 93 7.90 11.56 12.99
N LEU A 94 7.73 12.82 12.62
CA LEU A 94 8.04 13.96 13.50
C LEU A 94 6.94 14.22 14.54
N ILE A 95 5.67 14.14 14.13
CA ILE A 95 4.53 14.60 14.95
C ILE A 95 3.89 13.47 15.76
N ALA A 96 3.84 12.23 15.25
CA ALA A 96 3.09 11.18 15.93
C ALA A 96 3.79 10.82 17.25
N LYS A 97 3.04 10.85 18.36
CA LYS A 97 3.56 10.42 19.67
C LYS A 97 3.76 8.91 19.66
N GLU A 98 4.87 8.41 20.23
CA GLU A 98 5.04 6.97 20.45
C GLU A 98 3.96 6.50 21.43
N HIS A 99 3.09 5.59 20.99
CA HIS A 99 2.21 4.83 21.88
C HIS A 99 2.89 3.51 22.32
N HIS A 100 4.22 3.50 22.34
CA HIS A 100 5.02 2.31 22.65
C HIS A 100 5.20 2.14 24.16
N GLU A 101 4.10 1.88 24.86
CA GLU A 101 4.15 1.18 26.13
C GLU A 101 3.50 -0.20 25.91
N LYS A 102 4.30 -1.28 26.03
CA LYS A 102 3.92 -2.71 26.14
C LYS A 102 3.87 -3.68 24.93
N SER A 103 4.74 -3.60 23.91
CA SER A 103 4.91 -4.76 22.98
C SER A 103 6.34 -5.25 22.74
N LEU A 104 7.34 -4.78 23.49
CA LEU A 104 8.68 -5.37 23.44
C LEU A 104 8.80 -6.74 24.15
N ALA A 105 7.69 -7.32 24.64
CA ALA A 105 7.70 -8.59 25.38
C ALA A 105 7.32 -9.83 24.54
N GLU A 106 6.91 -9.70 23.27
CA GLU A 106 6.30 -10.82 22.53
C GLU A 106 6.90 -11.08 21.13
N THR A 107 8.10 -10.59 20.83
CA THR A 107 8.80 -10.95 19.57
C THR A 107 10.25 -11.32 19.84
N ALA A 108 10.47 -12.12 20.89
CA ALA A 108 11.72 -12.82 21.15
C ALA A 108 11.56 -14.36 21.10
N GLU A 109 10.40 -14.86 20.69
CA GLU A 109 10.15 -16.29 20.42
C GLU A 109 9.71 -16.49 18.97
N GLU A 110 10.68 -16.50 18.05
CA GLU A 110 10.55 -17.31 16.84
C GLU A 110 11.96 -17.73 16.40
N PRO A 111 12.48 -18.86 16.92
CA PRO A 111 13.69 -19.46 16.38
C PRO A 111 13.35 -20.38 15.19
N ALA A 112 14.35 -20.53 14.33
CA ALA A 112 14.56 -21.63 13.40
C ALA A 112 13.77 -21.60 12.08
N ALA A 113 14.49 -21.12 11.06
CA ALA A 113 14.44 -21.76 9.75
C ALA A 113 14.71 -23.27 9.88
N GLU A 114 14.30 -24.02 8.86
CA GLU A 114 14.68 -25.41 8.56
C GLU A 114 13.68 -26.47 9.05
N ASP A 115 12.66 -26.74 8.23
CA ASP A 115 12.37 -28.12 7.81
C ASP A 115 11.53 -28.10 6.52
N ALA A 116 12.26 -28.19 5.42
CA ALA A 116 11.73 -28.64 4.15
C ALA A 116 11.62 -30.16 4.20
N ASP A 117 10.55 -30.71 4.80
CA ASP A 117 10.16 -32.13 4.63
C ASP A 117 8.82 -32.44 5.32
N LEU A 118 7.70 -31.95 4.76
CA LEU A 118 6.39 -32.57 5.00
C LEU A 118 5.58 -32.54 3.70
N ILE A 119 5.86 -33.53 2.85
CA ILE A 119 4.98 -33.94 1.76
C ILE A 119 3.64 -34.36 2.40
N PRO A 120 2.48 -33.80 2.01
CA PRO A 120 1.20 -34.25 2.55
C PRO A 120 0.92 -35.66 2.03
N GLU A 121 1.07 -36.65 2.92
CA GLU A 121 0.65 -38.02 2.71
C GLU A 121 -0.87 -38.06 2.57
N TYR A 122 -1.34 -38.00 1.33
CA TYR A 122 -2.73 -38.26 0.99
C TYR A 122 -2.96 -39.76 0.84
N ALA A 123 -3.86 -40.27 1.71
CA ALA A 123 -4.70 -41.48 1.61
C ALA A 123 -4.39 -42.60 2.63
N PRO A 124 -5.39 -43.40 3.07
CA PRO A 124 -6.83 -43.39 2.75
C PRO A 124 -7.77 -43.34 3.97
N ALA A 125 -8.99 -42.83 3.75
CA ALA A 125 -10.14 -43.00 4.65
C ALA A 125 -10.73 -44.41 4.51
N LEU A 126 -10.06 -45.43 5.07
CA LEU A 126 -10.62 -46.77 5.24
C LEU A 126 -10.77 -47.03 6.75
N GLY A 127 -12.03 -46.98 7.20
CA GLY A 127 -12.42 -47.39 8.55
C GLY A 127 -12.13 -48.89 8.77
N PRO A 128 -11.97 -49.32 10.03
CA PRO A 128 -11.51 -50.67 10.40
C PRO A 128 -12.51 -51.81 10.12
N ASP A 129 -13.61 -51.55 9.43
CA ASP A 129 -14.65 -52.48 9.02
C ASP A 129 -14.73 -52.54 7.47
N GLY A 130 -13.98 -53.50 6.91
CA GLY A 130 -13.80 -53.69 5.46
C GLY A 130 -15.01 -54.18 4.67
N ASN A 131 -16.18 -53.54 4.79
CA ASN A 131 -17.40 -53.88 4.05
C ASN A 131 -18.39 -52.71 3.89
N GLY A 132 -17.94 -51.57 3.34
CA GLY A 132 -18.77 -50.38 3.07
C GLY A 132 -19.38 -50.23 1.66
N TRP A 133 -19.15 -51.16 0.72
CA TRP A 133 -19.56 -51.00 -0.70
C TRP A 133 -20.58 -52.02 -1.21
N LYS A 134 -21.28 -52.74 -0.32
CA LYS A 134 -22.43 -53.59 -0.70
C LYS A 134 -23.61 -53.37 0.25
N GLN A 135 -24.54 -52.50 -0.14
CA GLN A 135 -26.00 -52.72 -0.14
C GLN A 135 -26.76 -51.42 -0.43
N GLY A 136 -27.65 -51.45 -1.43
CA GLY A 136 -28.71 -50.46 -1.66
C GLY A 136 -28.54 -49.63 -2.92
#